data_AF-A0A0A5HVI7-F1
#
_entry.id   AF-A0A0A5HVI7-F1
#
_cell.length_a   1.000
_cell.length_b   1.000
_cell.length_c   1.000
_cell.angle_alpha   90.00
_cell.angle_beta   90.00
_cell.angle_gamma   90.00
#
_symmetry.space_group_name_H-M   'P 1'
#
loop_
_entity.id
_entity.type
_entity.pdbx_description
1 polymer ?
#
loop_
_entity_poly.entity_id
_entity_poly.type
_entity_poly.pdbx_seq_one_letter_code
_entity_poly.pdbx_strand_id
1 'polypeptide(L)'
;MIIGIALLIGFVVADYYIFRSVFRMFFEDMDDFFECVRFDFQPDLFSFFKGELKRDWEAEFRLGTFFFLCGAVVFIEFLILKGIFS
;
A
#
# COMPACT_ATOMS: atom_id res chain seq x y z
N MET A 1 -24.37 -13.82 11.97
CA MET A 1 -23.14 -14.60 11.73
C MET A 1 -22.87 -14.82 10.24
N ILE A 2 -23.78 -15.45 9.49
CA ILE A 2 -23.60 -15.72 8.04
C ILE A 2 -23.45 -14.44 7.20
N ILE A 3 -24.29 -13.42 7.45
CA ILE A 3 -24.23 -12.13 6.73
C ILE A 3 -22.90 -11.40 6.97
N GLY A 4 -22.38 -11.45 8.20
CA GLY A 4 -21.09 -10.84 8.54
C GLY A 4 -19.91 -11.52 7.81
N ILE A 5 -19.93 -12.85 7.71
CA ILE A 5 -18.92 -13.61 6.96
C ILE A 5 -18.98 -13.28 5.47
N ALA A 6 -20.17 -13.19 4.88
CA ALA A 6 -20.34 -12.84 3.48
C ALA A 6 -19.82 -11.43 3.15
N LEU A 7 -20.07 -10.45 4.02
CA LEU A 7 -19.52 -9.09 3.88
C LEU A 7 -18.00 -9.08 3.98
N LEU A 8 -17.43 -9.82 4.95
CA LEU A 8 -15.97 -9.93 5.11
C LEU A 8 -15.31 -10.53 3.86
N ILE A 9 -15.88 -11.60 3.31
CA ILE A 9 -15.37 -12.21 2.08
C ILE A 9 -15.47 -11.22 0.90
N GLY A 10 -16.59 -10.49 0.80
CA GLY A 10 -16.77 -9.46 -0.23
C GLY A 10 -15.71 -8.37 -0.17
N PHE A 11 -15.43 -7.84 1.03
CA PHE A 11 -14.39 -6.84 1.24
C PHE A 11 -12.99 -7.37 0.92
N VAL A 12 -12.62 -8.57 1.37
CA VAL A 12 -11.31 -9.17 1.05
C VAL A 12 -11.11 -9.32 -0.47
N VAL A 13 -12.16 -9.71 -1.20
CA VAL A 13 -12.09 -9.81 -2.66
C VAL A 13 -11.94 -8.43 -3.30
N ALA A 14 -12.72 -7.44 -2.84
CA ALA A 14 -12.62 -6.07 -3.32
C ALA A 14 -11.22 -5.47 -3.07
N ASP A 15 -10.70 -5.59 -1.84
CA ASP A 15 -9.36 -5.16 -1.45
C ASP A 15 -8.28 -5.78 -2.34
N TYR A 16 -8.37 -7.08 -2.62
CA TYR A 16 -7.41 -7.73 -3.51
C TYR A 16 -7.37 -7.07 -4.89
N TYR A 17 -8.52 -6.77 -5.50
CA TYR A 17 -8.57 -6.10 -6.80
C TYR A 17 -8.14 -4.63 -6.74
N ILE A 18 -8.52 -3.92 -5.67
CA ILE A 18 -8.15 -2.51 -5.46
C ILE A 18 -6.64 -2.40 -5.27
N PHE A 19 -6.06 -3.15 -4.32
CA PHE A 19 -4.63 -3.12 -4.04
C PHE A 19 -3.81 -3.57 -5.23
N ARG A 20 -4.26 -4.57 -5.99
CA ARG A 20 -3.59 -4.97 -7.23
C ARG A 20 -3.61 -3.87 -8.29
N SER A 21 -4.69 -3.10 -8.38
CA SER A 21 -4.80 -1.99 -9.34
C SER A 21 -3.95 -0.80 -8.92
N VAL A 22 -3.96 -0.46 -7.63
CA VAL A 22 -3.09 0.57 -7.05
C VAL A 22 -1.62 0.15 -7.22
N PHE A 23 -1.28 -1.12 -6.95
CA PHE A 23 0.07 -1.64 -7.13
C PHE A 23 0.58 -1.45 -8.55
N ARG A 24 -0.20 -1.87 -9.57
CA ARG A 24 0.18 -1.67 -10.99
C ARG A 24 0.28 -0.21 -11.43
N MET A 25 -0.31 0.73 -10.68
CA MET A 25 -0.20 2.16 -10.98
C MET A 25 1.13 2.73 -10.49
N PHE A 26 1.70 2.18 -9.43
CA PHE A 26 2.91 2.69 -8.79
C PHE A 26 4.16 1.84 -9.04
N PHE A 27 3.99 0.55 -9.31
CA PHE A 27 5.07 -0.43 -9.53
C PHE A 27 4.81 -1.23 -10.81
N GLU A 28 5.85 -1.37 -11.65
CA GLU A 28 5.78 -2.22 -12.85
C GLU A 28 5.80 -3.71 -12.47
N ASP A 29 6.66 -4.10 -11.52
CA ASP A 29 6.91 -5.49 -11.15
C ASP A 29 7.08 -5.69 -9.63
N MET A 30 6.93 -6.93 -9.18
CA MET A 30 7.12 -7.34 -7.77
C MET A 30 8.57 -7.15 -7.30
N ASP A 31 9.54 -7.28 -8.21
CA ASP A 31 10.95 -7.06 -7.91
C ASP A 31 11.23 -5.59 -7.56
N ASP A 32 10.62 -4.66 -8.30
CA ASP A 32 10.73 -3.21 -8.07
C ASP A 32 10.13 -2.80 -6.71
N PHE A 33 9.04 -3.43 -6.31
CA PHE A 33 8.47 -3.28 -4.98
C PHE A 33 9.38 -3.82 -3.88
N PHE A 34 9.93 -5.02 -4.04
CA PHE A 34 10.84 -5.61 -3.04
C PHE A 34 12.13 -4.80 -2.90
N GLU A 35 12.61 -4.21 -3.99
CA GLU A 35 13.77 -3.33 -3.99
C GLU A 35 13.47 -2.05 -3.21
N CYS A 36 12.33 -1.40 -3.45
CA CYS A 36 11.91 -0.22 -2.70
C CYS A 36 11.66 -0.52 -1.21
N VAL A 37 11.03 -1.66 -0.86
CA VAL A 37 10.85 -2.10 0.54
C VAL A 37 12.21 -2.36 1.20
N ARG A 38 13.14 -2.97 0.48
CA ARG A 38 14.50 -3.23 0.99
C ARG A 38 15.25 -1.93 1.24
N PHE A 39 15.10 -0.93 0.38
CA PHE A 39 15.65 0.41 0.59
C PHE A 39 15.06 1.10 1.82
N ASP A 40 13.75 1.01 2.02
CA ASP A 40 13.06 1.60 3.19
C ASP A 40 13.50 0.93 4.53
N PHE A 41 13.73 -0.38 4.52
CA PHE A 41 14.23 -1.13 5.68
C PHE A 41 15.75 -1.04 5.90
N GLN A 42 16.51 -0.75 4.86
CA GLN A 42 17.95 -0.56 4.91
C GLN A 42 18.28 0.88 4.49
N PRO A 43 18.03 1.88 5.36
CA PRO A 43 18.35 3.26 5.05
C PRO A 43 19.87 3.34 4.88
N ASP A 44 20.32 3.42 3.62
CA ASP A 44 21.71 3.62 3.29
C ASP A 44 22.05 5.10 3.57
N LEU A 45 22.25 5.41 4.86
CA LEU A 45 22.61 6.74 5.38
C LEU A 45 23.85 7.32 4.68
N PHE A 46 24.65 6.47 4.01
CA PHE A 46 25.83 6.86 3.25
C PHE A 46 25.51 7.33 1.81
N SER A 47 24.35 6.97 1.23
CA SER A 47 23.89 7.45 -0.09
C SER A 47 23.48 8.94 -0.05
N PHE A 48 23.02 9.42 1.11
CA PHE A 48 22.60 10.82 1.34
C PHE A 48 23.68 11.87 1.00
N PHE A 49 24.96 11.48 1.05
CA PHE A 49 26.10 12.36 0.75
C PHE A 49 26.55 12.32 -0.73
N LYS A 50 26.01 11.41 -1.56
CA LYS A 50 26.46 11.17 -2.94
C LYS A 50 25.67 11.91 -4.03
N GLY A 51 24.57 12.57 -3.67
CA GLY A 51 23.79 13.41 -4.60
C GLY A 51 22.76 12.67 -5.46
N GLU A 52 22.48 11.39 -5.20
CA GLU A 52 21.41 10.63 -5.88
C GLU A 52 20.02 10.75 -5.22
N LEU A 53 19.90 11.63 -4.21
CA LEU A 53 18.71 11.93 -3.42
C LEU A 53 17.40 12.07 -4.21
N LYS A 54 17.42 12.56 -5.45
CA LYS A 54 16.20 12.75 -6.23
C LYS A 54 15.56 11.45 -6.69
N ARG A 55 16.36 10.42 -7.00
CA ARG A 55 15.85 9.11 -7.43
C ARG A 55 15.38 8.28 -6.24
N ASP A 56 16.12 8.34 -5.14
CA ASP A 56 15.74 7.66 -3.89
C ASP A 56 14.45 8.23 -3.27
N TRP A 57 14.27 9.56 -3.28
CA TRP A 57 13.05 10.19 -2.79
C TRP A 57 11.81 9.84 -3.60
N GLU A 58 11.94 9.65 -4.91
CA GLU A 58 10.80 9.30 -5.76
C GLU A 58 10.34 7.85 -5.51
N ALA A 59 11.29 6.94 -5.26
CA ALA A 59 11.01 5.56 -4.89
C ALA A 59 10.39 5.46 -3.48
N GLU A 60 10.97 6.14 -2.47
CA GLU A 60 10.39 6.22 -1.12
C GLU A 60 8.99 6.84 -1.14
N PHE A 61 8.80 7.94 -1.88
CA PHE A 61 7.49 8.61 -1.95
C PHE A 61 6.43 7.75 -2.64
N ARG A 62 6.79 6.97 -3.68
CA ARG A 62 5.89 6.01 -4.32
C ARG A 62 5.47 4.92 -3.33
N LEU A 63 6.41 4.37 -2.56
CA LEU A 63 6.11 3.33 -1.58
C LEU A 63 5.27 3.83 -0.41
N GLY A 64 5.60 5.00 0.12
CA GLY A 64 4.82 5.67 1.16
C GLY A 64 3.40 6.02 0.69
N THR A 65 3.25 6.50 -0.53
CA THR A 65 1.93 6.80 -1.13
C THR A 65 1.12 5.52 -1.34
N PHE A 66 1.76 4.42 -1.77
CA PHE A 66 1.12 3.13 -1.91
C PHE A 66 0.58 2.60 -0.58
N PHE A 67 1.40 2.61 0.48
CA PHE A 67 0.97 2.21 1.82
C PHE A 67 -0.12 3.12 2.38
N PHE A 68 -0.02 4.43 2.16
CA PHE A 68 -1.04 5.39 2.57
C PHE A 68 -2.38 5.14 1.88
N LEU A 69 -2.38 4.88 0.56
CA LEU A 69 -3.59 4.57 -0.20
C LEU A 69 -4.22 3.25 0.26
N CYS A 70 -3.43 2.20 0.47
CA CYS A 70 -3.93 0.93 1.00
C CYS A 70 -4.55 1.12 2.39
N GLY A 71 -3.87 1.86 3.29
CA GLY A 71 -4.39 2.18 4.61
C GLY A 71 -5.68 3.01 4.58
N ALA A 72 -5.78 3.96 3.65
CA ALA A 72 -6.99 4.77 3.48
C ALA A 72 -8.19 3.94 3.01
N VAL A 73 -7.98 2.97 2.12
CA VAL A 73 -9.04 2.04 1.67
C VAL A 73 -9.56 1.23 2.85
N VAL A 74 -8.67 0.59 3.63
CA VAL A 74 -9.07 -0.19 4.82
C VAL A 74 -9.78 0.68 5.86
N PHE A 75 -9.34 1.93 6.03
CA PHE A 75 -10.00 2.87 6.94
C PHE A 75 -11.43 3.20 6.49
N ILE A 76 -11.65 3.41 5.19
CA ILE A 76 -12.99 3.63 4.63
C ILE A 76 -13.86 2.39 4.83
N GLU A 77 -13.35 1.19 4.56
CA GLU A 77 -14.08 -0.06 4.82
C GLU A 77 -14.49 -0.19 6.29
N PHE A 78 -13.58 0.15 7.22
CA PHE A 78 -13.89 0.15 8.65
C PHE A 78 -15.01 1.14 9.00
N LEU A 79 -15.01 2.34 8.41
CA LEU A 79 -16.09 3.31 8.61
C LEU A 79 -17.43 2.80 8.07
N ILE A 80 -17.43 2.15 6.90
CA ILE A 80 -18.63 1.55 6.30
C ILE A 80 -19.18 0.43 7.20
N LEU A 81 -18.31 -0.49 7.64
CA LEU A 81 -18.69 -1.56 8.55
C LEU A 81 -19.24 -1.01 9.87
N LYS A 82 -18.56 -0.01 10.46
CA LYS A 82 -19.04 0.64 11.69
C LYS A 82 -20.42 1.29 11.48
N GLY A 83 -20.67 1.91 10.32
CA GLY A 83 -21.97 2.51 10.00
C GLY A 83 -23.09 1.49 9.79
N ILE A 84 -22.78 0.30 9.26
CA ILE A 84 -23.76 -0.77 9.03
C ILE A 84 -24.10 -1.53 10.31
N PHE A 85 -23.12 -1.72 11.20
CA PHE A 85 -23.27 -2.45 12.46
C PHE A 85 -23.57 -1.56 13.68
N SER A 86 -23.67 -0.25 13.50
CA SER A 86 -24.15 0.72 14.51
C SER A 86 -25.65 0.93 14.40
#